data_AF-A0A609WAN4-F1
#
_entry.id   AF-A0A609WAN4-F1
#
_cell.length_a   1.000
_cell.length_b   1.000
_cell.length_c   1.000
_cell.angle_alpha   90.00
_cell.angle_beta   90.00
_cell.angle_gamma   90.00
#
_symmetry.space_group_name_H-M   'P 1'
#
loop_
_entity.id
_entity.type
_entity.pdbx_description
1 polymer ?
#
loop_
_entity_poly.entity_id
_entity_poly.type
_entity_poly.pdbx_seq_one_letter_code
_entity_poly.pdbx_strand_id
1 'polypeptide(L)'
;MGLSKSVSDLLRQKESLDNEPDEVHSENEVEISGEEKALTLESDLVLLGIVWNAIRPHETFEKLKTRYHINENLVVEKGNNSFWIYGKEDLISESIVSFVDYFAKDIRDFKFVRPESPYDSFIYYFFKEAIMCRLNVLVSNSFHERDLQQVIIKDVIRELKDDARKMDNINKKYHLQMIDNWISQILVKNTHLSM
;
A
#
# COMPACT_ATOMS: atom_id res chain seq x y z
N MET A 1 -28.53 -15.03 -42.15
CA MET A 1 -27.69 -15.81 -43.09
C MET A 1 -26.34 -15.11 -43.13
N GLY A 2 -25.30 -15.78 -42.62
CA GLY A 2 -24.00 -15.18 -42.36
C GLY A 2 -23.18 -14.99 -43.63
N LEU A 3 -22.57 -13.81 -43.76
CA LEU A 3 -21.52 -13.54 -44.73
C LEU A 3 -20.18 -13.67 -43.99
N SER A 4 -19.59 -14.86 -44.01
CA SER A 4 -18.21 -15.05 -43.58
C SER A 4 -17.29 -14.36 -44.59
N LYS A 5 -16.59 -13.31 -44.18
CA LYS A 5 -15.49 -12.76 -44.97
C LYS A 5 -14.39 -13.82 -45.05
N SER A 6 -13.92 -14.12 -46.26
CA SER A 6 -12.88 -15.12 -46.47
C SER A 6 -11.56 -14.62 -45.91
N VAL A 7 -10.70 -15.52 -45.41
CA VAL A 7 -9.33 -15.20 -44.95
C VAL A 7 -8.52 -14.51 -46.05
N SER A 8 -8.84 -14.78 -47.32
CA SER A 8 -8.25 -14.11 -48.48
C SER A 8 -8.58 -12.61 -48.56
N ASP A 9 -9.75 -12.20 -48.07
CA ASP A 9 -10.18 -10.79 -48.07
C ASP A 9 -9.44 -9.98 -46.99
N LEU A 10 -9.14 -10.62 -45.84
CA LEU A 10 -8.37 -10.00 -44.75
C LEU A 10 -6.90 -9.81 -45.09
N LEU A 11 -6.30 -10.73 -45.86
CA LEU A 11 -4.90 -10.63 -46.29
C LEU A 11 -4.69 -9.53 -47.35
N ARG A 12 -5.64 -9.36 -48.27
CA ARG A 12 -5.62 -8.26 -49.25
C ARG A 12 -5.77 -6.89 -48.60
N GLN A 13 -6.55 -6.80 -47.53
CA GLN A 13 -6.73 -5.55 -46.78
C GLN A 13 -5.49 -5.18 -45.96
N LYS A 14 -4.66 -6.16 -45.59
CA LYS A 14 -3.38 -5.95 -44.92
C LYS A 14 -2.28 -5.49 -45.90
N GLU A 15 -2.20 -6.10 -47.08
CA GLU A 15 -1.24 -5.69 -48.12
C GLU A 15 -1.49 -4.27 -48.67
N SER A 16 -2.73 -3.76 -48.58
CA SER A 16 -3.05 -2.37 -48.92
C SER A 16 -2.69 -1.36 -47.83
N LEU A 17 -2.40 -1.78 -46.60
CA LEU A 17 -2.03 -0.90 -45.48
C LEU A 17 -0.51 -0.81 -45.29
N ASP A 18 0.25 -1.76 -45.82
CA ASP A 18 1.71 -1.83 -45.66
C ASP A 18 2.49 -1.13 -46.82
N ASN A 19 1.81 -0.45 -47.75
CA ASN A 19 2.42 0.18 -48.94
C ASN A 19 1.90 1.60 -49.25
N GLU A 20 2.04 2.56 -48.31
CA GLU A 20 2.13 3.98 -48.68
C GLU A 20 3.31 4.64 -47.94
N PRO A 21 4.16 5.43 -48.64
CA PRO A 21 5.39 5.99 -48.09
C PRO A 21 5.16 7.30 -47.31
N ASP A 22 6.06 7.57 -46.37
CA ASP A 22 6.23 8.81 -45.61
C ASP A 22 6.17 10.06 -46.51
N GLU A 23 5.36 11.06 -46.14
CA GLU A 23 5.75 12.47 -46.13
C GLU A 23 4.70 13.42 -45.52
N VAL A 24 5.17 14.18 -44.50
CA VAL A 24 4.77 15.53 -44.06
C VAL A 24 3.32 15.78 -43.57
N HIS A 25 3.16 15.84 -42.23
CA HIS A 25 2.16 16.71 -41.62
C HIS A 25 2.76 17.61 -40.54
N SER A 26 2.94 18.86 -40.93
CA SER A 26 3.03 20.04 -40.07
C SER A 26 1.71 20.28 -39.33
N GLU A 27 1.84 20.76 -38.09
CA GLU A 27 0.86 21.54 -37.33
C GLU A 27 -0.44 20.82 -36.92
N ASN A 28 -0.38 20.19 -35.74
CA ASN A 28 -1.44 20.31 -34.73
C ASN A 28 -0.82 20.11 -33.34
N GLU A 29 -0.43 21.23 -32.73
CA GLU A 29 -0.10 21.34 -31.32
C GLU A 29 -1.32 20.94 -30.47
N VAL A 30 -1.35 19.71 -29.94
CA VAL A 30 -2.07 19.39 -28.70
C VAL A 30 -1.31 18.26 -27.98
N GLU A 31 -0.11 18.54 -27.48
CA GLU A 31 0.51 17.71 -26.45
C GLU A 31 1.24 18.62 -25.45
N ILE A 32 1.28 18.15 -24.19
CA ILE A 32 1.87 18.72 -22.96
C ILE A 32 0.80 19.21 -21.96
N SER A 33 0.28 18.26 -21.18
CA SER A 33 -0.42 18.54 -19.90
C SER A 33 -0.42 17.35 -18.91
N GLY A 34 0.15 16.19 -19.26
CA GLY A 34 0.15 15.00 -18.41
C GLY A 34 1.45 14.81 -17.60
N GLU A 35 2.60 14.93 -18.26
CA GLU A 35 3.90 14.63 -17.64
C GLU A 35 4.37 15.72 -16.67
N GLU A 36 4.15 17.00 -16.99
CA GLU A 36 4.56 18.10 -16.12
C GLU A 36 3.83 18.10 -14.78
N LYS A 37 2.54 17.74 -14.75
CA LYS A 37 1.77 17.64 -13.49
C LYS A 37 2.22 16.49 -12.61
N ALA A 38 2.53 15.33 -13.20
CA ALA A 38 3.05 14.18 -12.46
C ALA A 38 4.41 14.50 -11.83
N LEU A 39 5.30 15.16 -12.58
CA LEU A 39 6.63 15.55 -12.11
C LEU A 39 6.58 16.62 -11.00
N THR A 40 5.66 17.58 -11.06
CA THR A 40 5.48 18.59 -9.98
C THR A 40 4.83 18.03 -8.72
N LEU A 41 3.98 17.00 -8.83
CA LEU A 41 3.42 16.32 -7.66
C LEU A 41 4.49 15.50 -6.93
N GLU A 42 5.42 14.91 -7.68
CA GLU A 42 6.52 14.11 -7.14
C GLU A 42 7.57 14.92 -6.37
N SER A 43 7.69 16.24 -6.60
CA SER A 43 8.68 17.07 -5.88
C SER A 43 8.37 17.24 -4.38
N ASP A 44 7.12 17.00 -3.98
CA ASP A 44 6.63 17.28 -2.63
C ASP A 44 6.36 16.00 -1.81
N LEU A 45 6.43 14.81 -2.42
CA LEU A 45 6.19 13.55 -1.71
C LEU A 45 7.49 12.99 -1.12
N VAL A 46 7.45 12.66 0.16
CA VAL A 46 8.58 12.06 0.88
C VAL A 46 8.29 10.59 1.20
N LEU A 47 9.33 9.79 1.38
CA LEU A 47 9.18 8.41 1.82
C LEU A 47 8.67 8.38 3.27
N LEU A 48 7.39 8.06 3.45
CA LEU A 48 6.75 7.99 4.76
C LEU A 48 7.13 6.69 5.49
N GLY A 49 7.33 5.60 4.76
CA GLY A 49 7.74 4.33 5.37
C GLY A 49 7.70 3.16 4.39
N ILE A 50 8.19 2.02 4.87
CA ILE A 50 8.25 0.78 4.11
C ILE A 50 7.51 -0.29 4.90
N VAL A 51 6.63 -1.03 4.22
CA VAL A 51 5.94 -2.19 4.79
C VAL A 51 6.52 -3.44 4.14
N TRP A 52 7.26 -4.22 4.92
CA TRP A 52 7.92 -5.41 4.44
C TRP A 52 7.09 -6.67 4.64
N ASN A 53 7.23 -7.65 3.74
CA ASN A 53 6.98 -9.05 4.04
C ASN A 53 7.99 -9.51 5.10
N ALA A 54 7.49 -9.96 6.25
CA ALA A 54 8.32 -10.35 7.37
C ALA A 54 8.90 -11.77 7.24
N ILE A 55 8.33 -12.61 6.36
CA ILE A 55 8.80 -13.98 6.08
C ILE A 55 9.73 -14.00 4.86
N ARG A 56 10.21 -12.84 4.41
CA ARG A 56 11.09 -12.77 3.25
C ARG A 56 12.42 -13.49 3.52
N PRO A 57 13.01 -14.16 2.50
CA PRO A 57 14.41 -14.55 2.56
C PRO A 57 15.28 -13.31 2.81
N HIS A 58 16.43 -13.47 3.47
CA HIS A 58 17.41 -12.38 3.63
C HIS A 58 18.08 -12.07 2.28
N GLU A 59 17.33 -11.48 1.36
CA GLU A 59 17.86 -10.89 0.14
C GLU A 59 18.45 -9.52 0.49
N THR A 60 19.67 -9.28 0.04
CA THR A 60 20.38 -8.01 0.24
C THR A 60 19.81 -6.87 -0.60
N PHE A 61 19.01 -7.18 -1.63
CA PHE A 61 18.45 -6.20 -2.55
C PHE A 61 16.99 -6.52 -2.86
N GLU A 62 16.13 -5.54 -2.64
CA GLU A 62 14.71 -5.61 -3.00
C GLU A 62 14.51 -5.02 -4.40
N LYS A 63 13.85 -5.76 -5.29
CA LYS A 63 13.51 -5.26 -6.63
C LYS A 63 12.11 -4.66 -6.63
N LEU A 64 12.04 -3.34 -6.83
CA LEU A 64 10.78 -2.63 -7.07
C LEU A 64 10.24 -2.99 -8.46
N LYS A 65 8.93 -3.24 -8.53
CA LYS A 65 8.27 -3.75 -9.74
C LYS A 65 7.26 -2.79 -10.33
N THR A 66 6.38 -2.25 -9.49
CA THR A 66 5.23 -1.49 -9.97
C THR A 66 5.00 -0.29 -9.09
N ARG A 67 4.92 0.90 -9.70
CA ARG A 67 4.54 2.14 -9.04
C ARG A 67 3.04 2.37 -9.23
N TYR A 68 2.35 2.71 -8.15
CA TYR A 68 0.91 2.97 -8.11
C TYR A 68 0.68 4.39 -7.62
N HIS A 69 -0.05 5.19 -8.39
CA HIS A 69 -0.54 6.49 -7.96
C HIS A 69 -1.95 6.30 -7.40
N ILE A 70 -2.09 6.21 -6.07
CA ILE A 70 -3.38 5.94 -5.43
C ILE A 70 -4.26 7.19 -5.46
N ASN A 71 -3.64 8.34 -5.16
CA ASN A 71 -4.26 9.66 -5.26
C ASN A 71 -3.16 10.73 -5.39
N GLU A 72 -3.56 12.01 -5.41
CA GLU A 72 -2.62 13.15 -5.55
C GLU A 72 -1.58 13.21 -4.42
N ASN A 73 -1.85 12.67 -3.24
CA ASN A 73 -0.94 12.77 -2.09
C ASN A 73 -0.29 11.43 -1.71
N LEU A 74 -0.45 10.38 -2.53
CA LEU A 74 -0.01 9.03 -2.19
C LEU A 74 0.45 8.23 -3.41
N VAL A 75 1.73 7.90 -3.41
CA VAL A 75 2.37 7.00 -4.37
C VAL A 75 2.93 5.79 -3.62
N VAL A 76 2.71 4.61 -4.17
CA VAL A 76 3.21 3.36 -3.57
C VAL A 76 4.00 2.57 -4.60
N GLU A 77 5.24 2.24 -4.27
CA GLU A 77 6.05 1.32 -5.07
C GLU A 77 6.02 -0.07 -4.45
N LYS A 78 5.44 -1.02 -5.19
CA LYS A 78 5.37 -2.42 -4.80
C LYS A 78 6.60 -3.16 -5.29
N GLY A 79 7.35 -3.73 -4.35
CA GLY A 79 8.41 -4.68 -4.60
C GLY A 79 7.92 -6.14 -4.52
N ASN A 80 8.86 -7.08 -4.51
CA ASN A 80 8.57 -8.50 -4.30
C ASN A 80 8.10 -8.79 -2.88
N ASN A 81 8.71 -8.11 -1.92
CA ASN A 81 8.59 -8.32 -0.48
C ASN A 81 8.34 -7.01 0.26
N SER A 82 7.93 -5.95 -0.43
CA SER A 82 7.81 -4.63 0.17
C SER A 82 6.77 -3.74 -0.50
N PHE A 83 6.29 -2.78 0.26
CA PHE A 83 5.57 -1.60 -0.22
C PHE A 83 6.30 -0.37 0.29
N TRP A 84 6.74 0.49 -0.61
CA TRP A 84 7.38 1.75 -0.29
C TRP A 84 6.34 2.85 -0.47
N ILE A 85 6.07 3.58 0.61
CA ILE A 85 4.91 4.47 0.70
C ILE A 85 5.42 5.91 0.71
N TYR A 86 5.10 6.64 -0.34
CA TYR A 86 5.47 8.05 -0.53
C TYR A 86 4.22 8.92 -0.39
N GLY A 87 4.32 9.99 0.39
CA GLY A 87 3.21 10.88 0.66
C GLY A 87 3.64 12.17 1.35
N LYS A 88 2.67 12.95 1.81
CA LYS A 88 2.94 14.16 2.60
C LYS A 88 2.90 13.86 4.10
N GLU A 89 3.85 14.42 4.85
CA GLU A 89 4.00 14.14 6.29
C GLU A 89 2.77 14.53 7.12
N ASP A 90 2.09 15.61 6.74
CA ASP A 90 0.87 16.10 7.39
C ASP A 90 -0.36 15.22 7.09
N LEU A 91 -0.28 14.35 6.08
CA LEU A 91 -1.35 13.46 5.63
C LEU A 91 -1.01 11.97 5.86
N ILE A 92 -0.13 11.66 6.81
CA ILE A 92 0.29 10.28 7.09
C ILE A 92 -0.92 9.39 7.45
N SER A 93 -1.86 9.89 8.24
CA SER A 93 -3.04 9.11 8.67
C SER A 93 -3.87 8.67 7.46
N GLU A 94 -4.24 9.63 6.61
CA GLU A 94 -5.01 9.42 5.39
C GLU A 94 -4.27 8.53 4.39
N SER A 95 -2.95 8.70 4.31
CA SER A 95 -2.07 7.91 3.43
C SER A 95 -2.06 6.44 3.85
N ILE A 96 -1.96 6.16 5.14
CA ILE A 96 -1.99 4.80 5.66
C ILE A 96 -3.34 4.12 5.42
N VAL A 97 -4.45 4.81 5.70
CA VAL A 97 -5.80 4.27 5.44
C VAL A 97 -5.96 3.92 3.97
N SER A 98 -5.62 4.86 3.08
CA SER A 98 -5.71 4.67 1.63
C SER A 98 -4.82 3.53 1.13
N PHE A 99 -3.60 3.41 1.69
CA PHE A 99 -2.68 2.32 1.38
C PHE A 99 -3.26 0.96 1.81
N VAL A 100 -3.73 0.84 3.05
CA VAL A 100 -4.26 -0.42 3.58
C VAL A 100 -5.51 -0.84 2.81
N ASP A 101 -6.41 0.09 2.50
CA ASP A 101 -7.62 -0.20 1.72
C ASP A 101 -7.29 -0.70 0.31
N TYR A 102 -6.34 -0.05 -0.37
CA TYR A 102 -5.95 -0.41 -1.73
C TYR A 102 -5.21 -1.76 -1.78
N PHE A 103 -4.28 -1.99 -0.84
CA PHE A 103 -3.38 -3.15 -0.83
C PHE A 103 -3.78 -4.25 0.15
N ALA A 104 -4.95 -4.20 0.78
CA ALA A 104 -5.39 -5.14 1.82
C ALA A 104 -5.19 -6.61 1.42
N LYS A 105 -5.51 -6.95 0.17
CA LYS A 105 -5.33 -8.32 -0.35
C LYS A 105 -3.85 -8.70 -0.43
N ASP A 106 -3.04 -7.84 -1.05
CA ASP A 106 -1.61 -8.11 -1.24
C ASP A 106 -0.86 -8.17 0.10
N ILE A 107 -1.22 -7.31 1.07
CA ILE A 107 -0.66 -7.34 2.43
C ILE A 107 -0.96 -8.68 3.11
N ARG A 108 -2.18 -9.22 2.93
CA ARG A 108 -2.58 -10.51 3.50
C ARG A 108 -1.85 -11.69 2.86
N ASP A 109 -1.51 -11.58 1.58
CA ASP A 109 -0.75 -12.62 0.87
C ASP A 109 0.67 -12.78 1.43
N PHE A 110 1.26 -11.73 2.03
CA PHE A 110 2.55 -11.81 2.73
C PHE A 110 2.50 -12.61 4.05
N LYS A 111 1.32 -13.02 4.53
CA LYS A 111 1.05 -13.68 5.82
C LYS A 111 1.43 -12.89 7.06
N PHE A 112 2.60 -12.26 7.12
CA PHE A 112 3.06 -11.34 8.15
C PHE A 112 3.78 -10.16 7.52
N VAL A 113 3.48 -8.97 8.01
CA VAL A 113 4.17 -7.74 7.58
C VAL A 113 4.88 -7.04 8.73
N ARG A 114 5.83 -6.17 8.39
CA ARG A 114 6.57 -5.34 9.34
C ARG A 114 6.70 -3.91 8.80
N PRO A 115 6.16 -2.89 9.50
CA PRO A 115 6.38 -1.50 9.14
C PRO A 115 7.74 -1.00 9.65
N GLU A 116 8.41 -0.22 8.83
CA GLU A 116 9.65 0.49 9.14
C GLU A 116 9.52 1.93 8.64
N SER A 117 9.81 2.90 9.51
CA SER A 117 9.67 4.33 9.19
C SER A 117 10.48 5.17 10.18
N PRO A 118 11.04 6.32 9.75
CA PRO A 118 11.59 7.31 10.67
C PRO A 118 10.49 8.13 11.39
N TYR A 119 9.22 8.01 10.99
CA TYR A 119 8.10 8.74 11.57
C TYR A 119 7.30 7.86 12.54
N ASP A 120 7.30 8.23 13.82
CA ASP A 120 6.49 7.55 14.83
C ASP A 120 4.99 7.58 14.50
N SER A 121 4.52 8.66 13.86
CA SER A 121 3.16 8.80 13.37
C SER A 121 2.80 7.75 12.32
N PHE A 122 3.72 7.43 11.40
CA PHE A 122 3.50 6.37 10.42
C PHE A 122 3.33 5.02 11.11
N ILE A 123 4.22 4.70 12.05
CA ILE A 123 4.13 3.46 12.83
C ILE A 123 2.82 3.41 13.63
N TYR A 124 2.44 4.52 14.26
CA TYR A 124 1.21 4.67 15.03
C TYR A 124 -0.03 4.36 14.19
N TYR A 125 -0.21 5.07 13.07
CA TYR A 125 -1.37 4.89 12.19
C TYR A 125 -1.36 3.53 11.50
N PHE A 126 -0.18 3.01 11.13
CA PHE A 126 -0.09 1.67 10.55
C PHE A 126 -0.54 0.59 11.53
N PHE A 127 -0.09 0.62 12.79
CA PHE A 127 -0.56 -0.34 13.79
C PHE A 127 -2.05 -0.16 14.12
N LYS A 128 -2.55 1.08 14.10
CA LYS A 128 -3.98 1.35 14.27
C LYS A 128 -4.81 0.66 13.19
N GLU A 129 -4.47 0.86 11.92
CA GLU A 129 -5.15 0.20 10.80
C GLU A 129 -4.91 -1.32 10.81
N ALA A 130 -3.72 -1.78 11.17
CA ALA A 130 -3.44 -3.21 11.26
C ALA A 130 -4.34 -3.94 12.27
N ILE A 131 -4.59 -3.34 13.44
CA ILE A 131 -5.49 -3.91 14.46
C ILE A 131 -6.93 -3.91 13.94
N MET A 132 -7.37 -2.80 13.35
CA MET A 132 -8.74 -2.63 12.84
C MET A 132 -9.04 -3.57 11.67
N CYS A 133 -8.08 -3.75 10.76
CA CYS A 133 -8.18 -4.61 9.59
C CYS A 133 -7.73 -6.06 9.85
N ARG A 134 -7.32 -6.38 11.09
CA ARG A 134 -6.84 -7.70 11.54
C ARG A 134 -5.66 -8.23 10.71
N LEU A 135 -4.72 -7.34 10.39
CA LEU A 135 -3.50 -7.69 9.70
C LEU A 135 -2.53 -8.37 10.67
N ASN A 136 -1.80 -9.35 10.16
CA ASN A 136 -0.74 -10.02 10.90
C ASN A 136 0.53 -9.18 10.82
N VAL A 137 0.90 -8.51 11.90
CA VAL A 137 2.04 -7.59 11.93
C VAL A 137 3.04 -8.02 12.98
N LEU A 138 4.33 -7.89 12.66
CA LEU A 138 5.44 -8.07 13.59
C LEU A 138 6.12 -6.72 13.87
N VAL A 139 6.65 -6.60 15.08
CA VAL A 139 7.52 -5.49 15.47
C VAL A 139 8.89 -5.59 14.80
N SER A 140 9.67 -4.51 14.86
CA SER A 140 11.06 -4.48 14.39
C SER A 140 11.93 -5.54 15.07
N ASN A 141 12.93 -6.04 14.32
CA ASN A 141 13.97 -6.90 14.85
C ASN A 141 15.05 -6.10 15.62
N SER A 142 15.15 -4.79 15.36
CA SER A 142 16.09 -3.89 16.05
C SER A 142 15.60 -3.63 17.47
N PHE A 143 16.46 -3.83 18.47
CA PHE A 143 16.08 -3.70 19.89
C PHE A 143 15.49 -2.32 20.21
N HIS A 144 16.16 -1.25 19.78
CA HIS A 144 15.73 0.13 20.06
C HIS A 144 14.39 0.47 19.40
N GLU A 145 14.21 0.09 18.14
CA GLU A 145 12.95 0.32 17.43
C GLU A 145 11.82 -0.55 17.99
N ARG A 146 12.13 -1.80 18.38
CA ARG A 146 11.14 -2.72 18.96
C ARG A 146 10.56 -2.17 20.26
N ASP A 147 11.38 -1.59 21.11
CA ASP A 147 10.93 -1.03 22.39
C ASP A 147 10.09 0.24 22.16
N LEU A 148 10.46 1.08 21.19
CA LEU A 148 9.65 2.21 20.76
C LEU A 148 8.29 1.76 20.18
N GLN A 149 8.31 0.79 19.26
CA GLN A 149 7.09 0.24 18.66
C GLN A 149 6.17 -0.38 19.71
N GLN A 150 6.70 -1.00 20.77
CA GLN A 150 5.89 -1.51 21.88
C GLN A 150 5.12 -0.40 22.61
N VAL A 151 5.76 0.73 22.87
CA VAL A 151 5.10 1.88 23.50
C VAL A 151 3.99 2.40 22.59
N ILE A 152 4.30 2.59 21.31
CA ILE A 152 3.33 3.02 20.29
C ILE A 152 2.12 2.06 20.22
N ILE A 153 2.35 0.76 20.14
CA ILE A 153 1.29 -0.26 20.09
C ILE A 153 0.41 -0.20 21.35
N LYS A 154 1.00 -0.02 22.53
CA LYS A 154 0.24 0.11 23.79
C LYS A 154 -0.67 1.33 23.77
N ASP A 155 -0.19 2.45 23.25
CA ASP A 155 -0.98 3.68 23.14
C ASP A 155 -2.11 3.54 22.10
N VAL A 156 -1.82 2.94 20.93
CA VAL A 156 -2.83 2.62 19.91
C VAL A 156 -3.93 1.71 20.49
N ILE A 157 -3.57 0.65 21.22
CA ILE A 157 -4.54 -0.25 21.85
C ILE A 157 -5.40 0.50 22.86
N ARG A 158 -4.81 1.41 23.64
CA ARG A 158 -5.54 2.23 24.62
C ARG A 158 -6.57 3.11 23.90
N GLU A 159 -6.15 3.83 22.87
CA GLU A 159 -7.06 4.67 22.07
C GLU A 159 -8.20 3.87 21.46
N LEU A 160 -7.88 2.76 20.78
CA LEU A 160 -8.91 1.90 20.15
C LEU A 160 -9.90 1.32 21.17
N LYS A 161 -9.43 0.94 22.37
CA LYS A 161 -10.32 0.47 23.43
C LYS A 161 -11.19 1.60 23.99
N ASP A 162 -10.65 2.80 24.13
CA ASP A 162 -11.40 3.96 24.60
C ASP A 162 -12.46 4.41 23.58
N ASP A 163 -12.15 4.34 22.29
CA ASP A 163 -13.13 4.58 21.22
C ASP A 163 -14.20 3.50 21.17
N ALA A 164 -13.83 2.22 21.28
CA ALA A 164 -14.78 1.12 21.36
C ALA A 164 -15.71 1.23 22.58
N ARG A 165 -15.24 1.78 23.71
CA ARG A 165 -16.04 1.97 24.92
C ARG A 165 -17.14 3.03 24.76
N LYS A 166 -16.96 3.99 23.84
CA LYS A 166 -17.94 5.03 23.50
C LYS A 166 -19.04 4.51 22.57
N MET A 167 -18.88 3.33 21.98
CA MET A 167 -19.85 2.72 21.07
C MET A 167 -21.02 2.06 21.80
N ASP A 168 -22.13 1.87 21.08
CA ASP A 168 -23.30 1.15 21.59
C ASP A 168 -23.05 -0.36 21.72
N ASN A 169 -23.70 -0.96 22.72
CA ASN A 169 -23.64 -2.36 23.16
C ASN A 169 -23.01 -3.40 22.21
N ILE A 170 -23.63 -3.68 21.06
CA ILE A 170 -23.19 -4.73 20.14
C ILE A 170 -21.84 -4.36 19.50
N ASN A 171 -21.72 -3.13 19.00
CA ASN A 171 -20.50 -2.64 18.37
C ASN A 171 -19.35 -2.58 19.38
N LYS A 172 -19.62 -2.08 20.59
CA LYS A 172 -18.65 -2.10 21.69
C LYS A 172 -18.11 -3.50 21.96
N LYS A 173 -19.00 -4.49 22.12
CA LYS A 173 -18.59 -5.88 22.39
C LYS A 173 -17.78 -6.45 21.24
N TYR A 174 -18.20 -6.23 20.00
CA TYR A 174 -17.52 -6.70 18.80
C TYR A 174 -16.10 -6.13 18.68
N HIS A 175 -15.94 -4.81 18.79
CA HIS A 175 -14.64 -4.17 18.64
C HIS A 175 -13.67 -4.53 19.78
N LEU A 176 -14.15 -4.56 21.04
CA LEU A 176 -13.31 -4.98 22.17
C LEU A 176 -12.83 -6.42 22.00
N GLN A 177 -13.73 -7.35 21.63
CA GLN A 177 -13.36 -8.74 21.40
C GLN A 177 -12.38 -8.89 20.24
N MET A 178 -12.55 -8.10 19.17
CA MET A 178 -11.62 -8.09 18.05
C MET A 178 -10.21 -7.65 18.48
N ILE A 179 -10.11 -6.55 19.23
CA ILE A 179 -8.84 -6.02 19.73
C ILE A 179 -8.17 -7.06 20.64
N ASP A 180 -8.90 -7.65 21.59
CA ASP A 180 -8.37 -8.66 22.51
C ASP A 180 -7.92 -9.94 21.78
N ASN A 181 -8.63 -10.34 20.71
CA ASN A 181 -8.22 -11.45 19.87
C ASN A 181 -6.93 -11.14 19.10
N TRP A 182 -6.83 -9.94 18.52
CA TRP A 182 -5.62 -9.52 17.79
C TRP A 182 -4.41 -9.50 18.72
N ILE A 183 -4.57 -8.92 19.92
CA ILE A 183 -3.56 -8.94 20.97
C ILE A 183 -3.09 -10.38 21.27
N SER A 184 -4.03 -11.28 21.52
CA SER A 184 -3.71 -12.64 21.97
C SER A 184 -3.07 -13.47 20.86
N GLN A 185 -3.57 -13.38 19.63
CA GLN A 185 -3.18 -14.24 18.52
C GLN A 185 -2.03 -13.67 17.69
N ILE A 186 -1.93 -12.35 17.58
CA ILE A 186 -0.95 -11.67 16.73
C ILE A 186 0.19 -11.13 17.56
N LEU A 187 -0.10 -10.29 18.56
CA LEU A 187 0.94 -9.65 19.35
C LEU A 187 1.63 -10.67 20.28
N VAL A 188 0.95 -11.17 21.31
CA VAL A 188 1.56 -12.01 22.35
C VAL A 188 2.18 -13.28 21.78
N LYS A 189 1.45 -13.96 20.88
CA LYS A 189 1.89 -15.23 20.30
C LYS A 189 3.14 -15.11 19.42
N ASN A 190 3.29 -14.02 18.67
CA ASN A 190 4.35 -13.92 17.65
C ASN A 190 5.48 -12.98 18.03
N THR A 191 5.32 -12.16 19.07
CA THR A 191 6.35 -11.17 19.47
C THR A 191 6.94 -11.45 20.85
N HIS A 192 6.37 -12.38 21.63
CA HIS A 192 6.73 -12.63 23.03
C HIS A 192 6.71 -11.38 23.92
N LEU A 193 6.02 -10.32 23.48
CA LEU A 193 5.87 -9.09 24.22
C LEU A 193 4.98 -9.37 25.43
N SER A 194 5.56 -9.26 26.63
CA SER A 194 4.78 -9.21 27.87
C SER A 194 4.03 -7.88 27.90
N MET A 195 2.72 -7.92 27.66
CA MET A 195 1.85 -6.77 27.89
C MET A 195 1.42 -6.68 29.34
#